data_AF-A0A2R5L3F1-F1
#
_entry.id   AF-A0A2R5L3F1-F1
#
_cell.length_a   1.000
_cell.length_b   1.000
_cell.length_c   1.000
_cell.angle_alpha   90.00
_cell.angle_beta   90.00
_cell.angle_gamma   90.00
#
_symmetry.space_group_name_H-M   'P 1'
#
loop_
_entity.id
_entity.type
_entity.pdbx_description
1 polymer ?
#
loop_
_entity_poly.entity_id
_entity_poly.type
_entity_poly.pdbx_seq_one_letter_code
_entity_poly.pdbx_strand_id
1 'polypeptide(L)'
;FKSRLAPFQPLPVIQKTDGKYCLNYDRPDSIGKVRSFYGNYGIILRAYSYILTMGGSGLTTASETAVLNANYMMARLKKYYPIAVDRVCKHEFVLSEPKHESVTTLDIAKDF
;
A
#
# COMPACT_ATOMS: atom_id res chain seq x y z
N PHE A 1 -7.62 -15.03 0.51
CA PHE A 1 -7.29 -15.81 -0.71
C PHE A 1 -8.25 -16.97 -0.82
N LYS A 2 -8.80 -17.27 -2.01
CA LYS A 2 -9.67 -18.44 -2.21
C LYS A 2 -8.79 -19.70 -2.27
N SER A 3 -9.03 -20.69 -1.40
CA SER A 3 -8.25 -21.93 -1.30
C SER A 3 -8.09 -22.66 -2.65
N ARG A 4 -9.14 -22.67 -3.46
CA ARG A 4 -9.16 -23.26 -4.82
C ARG A 4 -8.10 -22.71 -5.79
N LEU A 5 -7.56 -21.51 -5.53
CA LEU A 5 -6.56 -20.87 -6.38
C LEU A 5 -5.12 -21.12 -5.90
N ALA A 6 -4.92 -21.75 -4.74
CA ALA A 6 -3.59 -21.99 -4.19
C ALA A 6 -2.69 -22.86 -5.10
N PRO A 7 -3.19 -23.88 -5.84
CA PRO A 7 -2.35 -24.65 -6.77
C PRO A 7 -1.74 -23.79 -7.88
N PHE A 8 -2.48 -22.78 -8.36
CA PHE A 8 -2.15 -21.95 -9.51
C PHE A 8 -1.27 -20.72 -9.20
N GLN A 9 -0.72 -20.60 -7.99
CA GLN A 9 0.15 -19.47 -7.63
C GLN A 9 1.44 -19.47 -8.47
N PRO A 10 2.00 -18.29 -8.80
CA PRO A 10 3.31 -18.21 -9.43
C PRO A 10 4.41 -18.93 -8.64
N LEU A 11 5.40 -19.47 -9.35
CA LEU A 11 6.60 -20.07 -8.74
C LEU A 11 7.74 -19.06 -8.55
N PRO A 12 8.64 -19.28 -7.56
CA PRO A 12 8.48 -20.19 -6.43
C PRO A 12 7.53 -19.63 -5.35
N VAL A 13 6.94 -20.53 -4.56
CA VAL A 13 6.17 -20.16 -3.35
C VAL A 13 7.04 -20.40 -2.11
N ILE A 14 6.99 -19.50 -1.13
CA ILE A 14 7.66 -19.69 0.16
C ILE A 14 6.87 -20.72 0.98
N GLN A 15 7.53 -21.81 1.38
CA GLN A 15 6.98 -22.85 2.25
C GLN A 15 7.80 -22.96 3.53
N LYS A 16 7.15 -23.31 4.65
CA LYS A 16 7.83 -23.61 5.91
C LYS A 16 7.92 -25.13 6.10
N THR A 17 9.13 -25.65 6.21
CA THR A 17 9.46 -27.08 6.42
C THR A 17 10.49 -27.18 7.54
N ASP A 18 10.24 -28.00 8.56
CA ASP A 18 11.13 -28.20 9.71
C ASP A 18 11.60 -26.89 10.39
N GLY A 19 10.68 -25.92 10.52
CA GLY A 19 10.97 -24.62 11.11
C GLY A 19 11.75 -23.65 10.20
N LYS A 20 12.20 -24.09 9.02
CA LYS A 20 12.91 -23.27 8.03
C LYS A 20 12.00 -22.88 6.89
N TYR A 21 12.31 -21.77 6.24
CA TYR A 21 11.65 -21.37 5.00
C TYR A 21 12.43 -21.89 3.79
N CYS A 22 11.74 -22.49 2.84
CA CYS A 22 12.29 -22.95 1.57
C CYS A 22 11.44 -22.42 0.40
N LEU A 23 12.06 -22.38 -0.77
CA LEU A 23 11.39 -22.05 -2.02
C LEU A 23 10.87 -23.35 -2.65
N ASN A 24 9.56 -23.48 -2.74
CA ASN A 24 8.91 -24.61 -3.38
C ASN A 24 8.67 -24.29 -4.87
N TYR A 25 9.29 -25.08 -5.74
CA TYR A 25 9.14 -25.05 -7.20
C TYR A 25 8.25 -26.18 -7.73
N ASP A 26 7.96 -27.20 -6.92
CA ASP A 26 7.20 -28.38 -7.29
C ASP A 26 5.70 -28.11 -7.13
N ARG A 27 5.14 -27.39 -8.10
CA ARG A 27 3.71 -27.09 -8.20
C ARG A 27 3.25 -27.25 -9.65
N PRO A 28 2.78 -28.44 -10.05
CA PRO A 28 2.47 -28.75 -11.45
C PRO A 28 1.37 -27.85 -12.04
N ASP A 29 0.39 -27.46 -11.21
CA ASP A 29 -0.70 -26.59 -11.63
C ASP A 29 -0.35 -25.10 -11.61
N SER A 30 0.90 -24.73 -11.30
CA SER A 30 1.30 -23.32 -11.27
C SER A 30 1.22 -22.69 -12.66
N ILE A 31 0.89 -21.39 -12.69
CA ILE A 31 1.05 -20.55 -13.88
C ILE A 31 2.52 -20.24 -14.23
N GLY A 32 3.48 -20.82 -13.50
CA GLY A 32 4.92 -20.66 -13.74
C GLY A 32 5.50 -19.39 -13.13
N LYS A 33 6.71 -19.02 -13.57
CA LYS A 33 7.40 -17.80 -13.11
C LYS A 33 6.82 -16.58 -13.82
N VAL A 34 6.40 -15.58 -13.05
CA VAL A 34 5.93 -14.28 -13.57
C VAL A 34 7.05 -13.25 -13.77
N ARG A 35 8.23 -13.49 -13.20
CA ARG A 35 9.42 -12.62 -13.33
C ARG A 35 10.69 -13.46 -13.36
N SER A 36 11.72 -12.94 -14.01
CA SER A 36 13.07 -13.51 -13.95
C SER A 36 13.68 -13.35 -12.55
N PHE A 37 14.47 -14.33 -12.14
CA PHE A 37 15.14 -14.37 -10.83
C PHE A 37 14.16 -14.12 -9.66
N TYR A 38 14.52 -13.22 -8.75
CA TYR A 38 13.73 -12.85 -7.57
C TYR A 38 13.14 -11.43 -7.69
N GLY A 39 13.05 -10.89 -8.91
CA GLY A 39 12.65 -9.50 -9.13
C GLY A 39 13.74 -8.49 -8.79
N ASN A 40 13.34 -7.28 -8.35
CA ASN A 40 14.28 -6.21 -8.04
C ASN A 40 14.86 -6.38 -6.63
N TYR A 41 16.01 -7.06 -6.56
CA TYR A 41 16.70 -7.37 -5.30
C TYR A 41 16.94 -6.14 -4.41
N GLY A 42 17.40 -5.02 -4.97
CA GLY A 42 17.69 -3.81 -4.20
C GLY A 42 16.45 -3.22 -3.52
N ILE A 43 15.30 -3.25 -4.20
CA ILE A 43 14.03 -2.78 -3.62
C ILE A 43 13.54 -3.74 -2.53
N ILE A 44 13.69 -5.04 -2.74
CA ILE A 44 13.34 -6.05 -1.71
C ILE A 44 14.19 -5.85 -0.46
N LEU A 45 15.51 -5.62 -0.63
CA LEU A 45 16.42 -5.38 0.49
C LEU A 45 16.05 -4.11 1.25
N ARG A 46 15.72 -3.02 0.55
CA ARG A 46 15.25 -1.78 1.20
C ARG A 46 13.97 -2.01 2.01
N ALA A 47 12.99 -2.72 1.46
CA ALA A 47 11.76 -3.05 2.17
C ALA A 47 12.02 -3.95 3.39
N TYR A 48 12.91 -4.93 3.26
CA TYR A 48 13.28 -5.82 4.37
C TYR A 48 13.98 -5.05 5.49
N SER A 49 14.95 -4.20 5.17
CA SER A 49 15.62 -3.34 6.16
C SER A 49 14.62 -2.42 6.85
N TYR A 50 13.68 -1.81 6.13
CA TYR A 50 12.62 -0.99 6.73
C TYR A 50 11.77 -1.79 7.73
N ILE A 51 11.31 -2.99 7.35
CA ILE A 51 10.51 -3.86 8.24
C ILE A 51 11.30 -4.23 9.50
N LEU A 52 12.57 -4.60 9.36
CA LEU A 52 13.42 -4.96 10.50
C LEU A 52 13.69 -3.78 11.43
N THR A 53 13.99 -2.60 10.88
CA THR A 53 14.26 -1.40 11.67
C THR A 53 13.02 -0.92 12.42
N MET A 54 11.85 -0.96 11.78
CA MET A 54 10.60 -0.51 12.40
C MET A 54 10.05 -1.54 13.40
N GLY A 55 10.24 -2.84 13.12
CA GLY A 55 9.59 -3.91 13.87
C GLY A 55 8.06 -3.89 13.74
N GLY A 56 7.38 -4.85 14.36
CA GLY A 56 5.92 -4.95 14.28
C GLY A 56 5.20 -3.76 14.91
N SER A 57 5.69 -3.26 16.05
CA SER A 57 5.14 -2.09 16.73
C SER A 57 5.32 -0.81 15.90
N GLY A 58 6.53 -0.56 15.39
CA GLY A 58 6.79 0.63 14.59
C GLY A 58 5.98 0.67 13.29
N LEU A 59 5.80 -0.46 12.61
CA LEU A 59 4.93 -0.55 11.43
C LEU A 59 3.46 -0.27 11.78
N THR A 60 3.01 -0.71 12.95
CA THR A 60 1.66 -0.42 13.45
C THR A 60 1.49 1.07 13.70
N THR A 61 2.40 1.68 14.48
CA THR A 61 2.39 3.13 14.77
C THR A 61 2.48 3.97 13.50
N ALA A 62 3.33 3.61 12.54
CA ALA A 62 3.43 4.32 11.27
C ALA A 62 2.10 4.30 10.50
N SER A 63 1.42 3.15 10.47
CA SER A 63 0.14 2.98 9.79
C SER A 63 -0.99 3.77 10.47
N GLU A 64 -1.05 3.72 11.81
CA GLU A 64 -2.02 4.49 12.60
C GLU A 64 -1.80 5.99 12.45
N THR A 65 -0.54 6.43 12.45
CA THR A 65 -0.16 7.83 12.28
C THR A 65 -0.54 8.33 10.89
N ALA A 66 -0.36 7.53 9.83
CA ALA A 66 -0.82 7.89 8.49
C ALA A 66 -2.33 8.11 8.43
N VAL A 67 -3.12 7.26 9.10
CA VAL A 67 -4.58 7.41 9.19
C VAL A 67 -4.97 8.65 9.99
N LEU A 68 -4.31 8.89 11.14
CA LEU A 68 -4.55 10.06 11.97
C LEU A 68 -4.24 11.35 11.21
N ASN A 69 -3.10 11.42 10.54
CA ASN A 69 -2.66 12.59 9.77
C ASN A 69 -3.64 12.91 8.65
N ALA A 70 -4.10 11.90 7.89
CA ALA A 70 -5.07 12.08 6.83
C ALA A 70 -6.39 12.67 7.35
N ASN A 71 -6.94 12.09 8.43
CA ASN A 71 -8.21 12.57 9.00
C ASN A 71 -8.09 13.93 9.68
N TYR A 72 -6.94 14.22 10.32
CA TYR A 72 -6.64 15.54 10.87
C TYR A 72 -6.63 16.61 9.78
N MET A 73 -5.90 16.35 8.68
CA MET A 73 -5.84 17.27 7.54
C MET A 73 -7.19 17.44 6.85
N MET A 74 -7.95 16.36 6.68
CA MET A 74 -9.32 16.41 6.15
C MET A 74 -10.21 17.31 7.01
N ALA A 75 -10.24 17.13 8.32
CA ALA A 75 -11.03 17.95 9.24
C ALA A 75 -10.65 19.44 9.18
N ARG A 76 -9.35 19.72 9.05
CA ARG A 76 -8.81 21.09 8.92
C ARG A 76 -9.22 21.77 7.61
N LEU A 77 -9.30 21.01 6.51
CA LEU A 77 -9.52 21.52 5.15
C LEU A 77 -10.99 21.49 4.70
N LYS A 78 -11.83 20.67 5.33
CA LYS A 78 -13.27 20.52 5.01
C LYS A 78 -14.07 21.82 5.09
N LYS A 79 -13.61 22.82 5.85
CA LYS A 79 -14.22 24.16 5.88
C LYS A 79 -13.93 25.02 4.65
N TYR A 80 -12.89 24.68 3.89
CA TYR A 80 -12.44 25.44 2.71
C TYR A 80 -12.77 24.73 1.40
N TYR A 81 -12.79 23.39 1.42
CA TYR A 81 -12.99 22.56 0.25
C TYR A 81 -14.13 21.57 0.48
N PRO A 82 -14.96 21.28 -0.54
CA PRO A 82 -15.87 20.16 -0.48
C PRO A 82 -15.07 18.85 -0.38
N ILE A 83 -15.53 17.93 0.46
CA ILE A 83 -14.94 16.58 0.58
C ILE A 83 -15.74 15.63 -0.30
N ALA A 84 -15.07 14.88 -1.17
CA ALA A 84 -15.73 13.97 -2.11
C ALA A 84 -16.49 12.83 -1.39
N VAL A 85 -15.90 12.32 -0.30
CA VAL A 85 -16.52 11.29 0.55
C VAL A 85 -16.32 11.67 2.01
N ASP A 86 -17.36 12.24 2.62
CA ASP A 86 -17.31 12.77 3.98
C ASP A 86 -17.47 11.69 5.05
N ARG A 87 -16.41 10.93 5.29
CA ARG A 87 -16.32 9.90 6.33
C ARG A 87 -14.89 9.76 6.82
N VAL A 88 -14.70 9.10 7.97
CA VAL A 88 -13.37 8.71 8.42
C VAL A 88 -12.67 7.88 7.34
N CYS A 89 -11.53 8.37 6.88
CA CYS A 89 -10.75 7.78 5.81
C CYS A 89 -9.59 6.94 6.37
N LYS A 90 -8.89 6.21 5.49
CA LYS A 90 -7.64 5.54 5.85
C LYS A 90 -6.48 6.54 5.70
N HIS A 91 -5.52 6.28 4.83
CA HIS A 91 -4.29 7.07 4.72
C HIS A 91 -4.40 8.26 3.76
N GLU A 92 -5.56 8.51 3.18
CA GLU A 92 -5.79 9.57 2.19
C GLU A 92 -7.24 10.02 2.16
N PHE A 93 -7.48 11.23 1.65
CA PHE A 93 -8.80 11.81 1.38
C PHE A 93 -8.74 12.64 0.10
N VAL A 94 -9.90 12.94 -0.47
CA VAL A 94 -10.01 13.71 -1.73
C VAL A 94 -10.78 15.00 -1.48
N LEU A 95 -10.12 16.12 -1.78
CA LEU A 95 -10.75 17.43 -1.89
C LEU A 95 -11.34 17.55 -3.30
N SER A 96 -12.60 17.95 -3.39
CA SER A 96 -13.23 18.30 -4.67
C SER A 96 -12.92 19.75 -5.04
N GLU A 97 -13.18 20.12 -6.29
CA GLU A 97 -13.03 21.49 -6.77
C GLU A 97 -13.73 22.49 -5.82
N PRO A 98 -13.05 23.59 -5.46
CA PRO A 98 -13.68 24.62 -4.66
C PRO A 98 -14.86 25.22 -5.42
N LYS A 99 -15.87 25.70 -4.70
CA LYS A 99 -17.08 26.30 -5.29
C LYS A 99 -16.84 27.68 -5.94
N HIS A 100 -15.59 28.05 -6.20
CA HIS A 100 -15.23 29.32 -6.82
C HIS A 100 -15.07 29.14 -8.33
N GLU A 101 -15.86 29.87 -9.12
CA GLU A 101 -15.94 29.69 -10.58
C GLU A 101 -14.65 30.08 -11.33
N SER A 102 -13.72 30.79 -10.68
CA SER A 102 -12.50 31.32 -11.31
C SER A 102 -11.23 30.54 -10.99
N VAL A 103 -11.29 29.50 -10.14
CA VAL A 103 -10.10 28.76 -9.69
C VAL A 103 -10.31 27.27 -9.93
N THR A 104 -9.45 26.67 -10.73
CA THR A 104 -9.47 25.24 -11.04
C THR A 104 -8.58 24.44 -10.09
N THR A 105 -8.74 23.12 -10.08
CA THR A 105 -7.79 22.23 -9.37
C THR A 105 -6.35 22.41 -9.88
N LEU A 106 -6.16 22.70 -11.17
CA LEU A 106 -4.83 22.88 -11.74
C LEU A 106 -4.14 24.13 -11.18
N ASP A 107 -4.89 25.23 -11.04
CA ASP A 107 -4.38 26.48 -10.45
C ASP A 107 -3.93 26.27 -9.00
N ILE A 108 -4.65 25.45 -8.24
CA ILE A 108 -4.30 25.09 -6.86
C ILE A 108 -3.09 24.16 -6.81
N ALA A 109 -2.96 23.24 -7.77
CA ALA A 109 -1.88 22.25 -7.77
C ALA A 109 -0.55 22.80 -8.30
N LYS A 110 -0.59 23.84 -9.12
CA LYS A 110 0.60 24.45 -9.75
C LYS A 110 1.02 25.78 -9.14
N ASP A 111 0.21 26.28 -8.21
CA ASP A 111 0.26 27.65 -7.72
C ASP A 111 0.12 28.68 -8.88
N PHE A 112 -0.49 29.82 -8.58
CA PHE A 112 -0.20 31.05 -9.31
C PHE A 112 1.16 31.58 -8.86
#